data_AF-A0A3M1JHA6-F1
#
_entry.id   AF-A0A3M1JHA6-F1
#
_cell.length_a   1.000
_cell.length_b   1.000
_cell.length_c   1.000
_cell.angle_alpha   90.00
_cell.angle_beta   90.00
_cell.angle_gamma   90.00
#
_symmetry.space_group_name_H-M   'P 1'
#
loop_
_entity.id
_entity.type
_entity.pdbx_description
1 polymer ?
#
loop_
_entity_poly.entity_id
_entity_poly.type
_entity_poly.pdbx_seq_one_letter_code
_entity_poly.pdbx_strand_id
1 'polypeptide(L)' 'FKINLLRAASGTRLCCCARVLRPGSSLTVAESELFAEEGERRALVSKALVTLTFVPAASLRQE' A
#
# COMPACT_ATOMS: atom_id res chain seq x y z
N PHE A 1 5.52 3.56 9.48
CA PHE A 1 5.09 3.70 8.07
C PHE A 1 4.71 5.14 7.80
N LYS A 2 4.71 5.60 6.55
CA LYS A 2 4.25 6.95 6.18
C LYS A 2 3.15 6.84 5.11
N ILE A 3 2.04 7.53 5.32
CA ILE A 3 0.95 7.64 4.33
C ILE A 3 0.77 9.12 4.03
N ASN A 4 0.78 9.48 2.75
CA ASN A 4 0.46 10.82 2.29
C ASN A 4 -0.93 10.76 1.67
N LEU A 5 -1.86 11.55 2.20
CA LEU A 5 -3.19 11.76 1.63
C LEU A 5 -3.10 12.97 0.72
N LEU A 6 -3.22 12.75 -0.59
CA LEU A 6 -2.98 13.79 -1.60
C LEU A 6 -4.26 14.58 -1.89
N ARG A 7 -5.41 13.90 -1.83
CA ARG A 7 -6.75 14.46 -2.01
C ARG A 7 -7.78 13.47 -1.49
N ALA A 8 -9.01 13.93 -1.26
CA ALA A 8 -10.12 13.05 -0.92
C ALA A 8 -10.38 12.04 -2.06
N ALA A 9 -10.64 10.79 -1.69
CA ALA A 9 -11.07 9.78 -2.65
C ALA A 9 -12.56 9.96 -2.97
N SER A 10 -12.89 9.94 -4.26
CA SER A 10 -14.26 9.95 -4.76
C SER A 10 -14.36 9.00 -5.95
N GLY A 11 -15.45 8.27 -6.03
CA GLY A 11 -15.71 7.26 -7.06
C GLY A 11 -16.29 5.98 -6.47
N THR A 12 -16.33 4.93 -7.29
CA THR A 12 -16.99 3.66 -6.96
C THR A 12 -16.01 2.59 -6.49
N ARG A 13 -14.70 2.79 -6.69
CA ARG A 13 -13.67 1.80 -6.35
C ARG A 13 -12.36 2.45 -5.93
N LEU A 14 -11.64 1.78 -5.04
CA LEU A 14 -10.24 2.04 -4.76
C LEU A 14 -9.38 0.92 -5.35
N CYS A 15 -8.30 1.31 -6.03
CA CYS A 15 -7.33 0.39 -6.61
C CYS A 15 -5.94 0.71 -6.04
N CYS A 16 -5.37 -0.24 -5.32
CA CYS A 16 -4.03 -0.10 -4.76
C CYS A 16 -3.03 -0.91 -5.59
N CYS A 17 -1.96 -0.25 -6.02
CA CYS A 17 -0.82 -0.89 -6.65
C CYS A 17 0.41 -0.68 -5.76
N ALA A 18 1.10 -1.77 -5.42
CA ALA A 18 2.28 -1.71 -4.58
C ALA A 18 3.48 -2.36 -5.26
N ARG A 19 4.67 -1.90 -4.92
CA ARG A 19 5.93 -2.49 -5.40
C ARG A 19 7.02 -2.42 -4.33
N VAL A 20 7.92 -3.40 -4.38
CA VAL A 20 9.12 -3.41 -3.54
C VAL A 20 10.10 -2.38 -4.06
N LEU A 21 10.54 -1.47 -3.19
CA LEU A 21 11.59 -0.50 -3.47
C LEU A 21 12.97 -1.05 -3.12
N ARG A 22 13.07 -1.75 -1.98
CA ARG A 22 14.30 -2.41 -1.52
C ARG A 22 13.94 -3.76 -0.88
N PRO A 23 14.32 -4.88 -1.51
CA PRO A 23 14.15 -6.19 -0.89
C PRO A 23 15.17 -6.38 0.24
N GLY A 24 14.81 -7.16 1.25
CA GLY A 24 15.73 -7.59 2.30
C GLY A 24 15.22 -8.83 3.03
N SER A 25 16.15 -9.62 3.57
CA SER A 25 15.87 -10.92 4.22
C SER A 25 15.08 -10.79 5.52
N SER A 26 15.24 -9.67 6.23
CA SER A 26 14.49 -9.36 7.46
C SER A 26 13.55 -8.16 7.26
N LEU A 27 14.03 -7.10 6.59
CA LEU A 27 13.28 -5.87 6.34
C LEU A 27 13.16 -5.60 4.84
N THR A 28 11.95 -5.38 4.35
CA THR A 28 11.67 -4.98 2.97
C THR A 28 11.01 -3.61 2.95
N VAL A 29 11.51 -2.68 2.15
CA VAL A 29 10.88 -1.37 1.94
C VAL A 29 10.04 -1.45 0.66
N ALA A 30 8.76 -1.11 0.78
CA ALA A 30 7.82 -1.07 -0.32
C ALA A 30 7.13 0.29 -0.38
N GLU A 31 6.66 0.67 -1.57
CA GLU A 31 5.71 1.76 -1.74
C GLU A 31 4.38 1.25 -2.28
N SER A 32 3.33 2.02 -2.03
CA SER A 32 2.03 1.78 -2.63
C SER A 32 1.39 3.08 -3.09
N GLU A 33 0.70 3.01 -4.20
CA GLU A 33 -0.10 4.08 -4.78
C GLU A 33 -1.57 3.65 -4.76
N LEU A 34 -2.41 4.51 -4.22
CA LEU A 34 -3.85 4.29 -4.11
C LEU A 34 -4.56 5.23 -5.07
N PHE A 35 -5.36 4.65 -5.95
CA PHE A 35 -6.16 5.35 -6.92
C PHE A 35 -7.65 5.22 -6.59
N ALA A 36 -8.40 6.30 -6.73
CA ALA A 36 -9.86 6.27 -6.77
C ALA A 36 -10.32 6.20 -8.23
N GLU A 37 -11.26 5.30 -8.52
CA GLU A 37 -11.76 4.97 -9.85
C GLU A 37 -13.26 5.24 -9.94
N GLU A 38 -13.69 5.84 -11.05
CA GLU A 38 -15.09 6.06 -11.42
C GLU A 38 -15.23 5.99 -12.95
N GLY A 39 -15.80 4.90 -13.46
CA GLY A 39 -15.76 4.59 -14.89
C GLY A 39 -14.32 4.54 -15.41
N GLU A 40 -14.04 5.27 -16.48
CA GLU A 40 -12.70 5.39 -17.08
C GLU A 40 -11.78 6.37 -16.32
N ARG A 41 -12.30 7.08 -15.31
CA ARG A 41 -11.53 8.08 -14.56
C ARG A 41 -10.74 7.41 -13.45
N ARG A 42 -9.45 7.74 -13.38
CA ARG A 42 -8.54 7.27 -12.33
C ARG A 42 -7.74 8.43 -11.75
N ALA A 43 -7.81 8.61 -10.43
CA ALA A 43 -7.10 9.68 -9.71
C ALA A 43 -6.23 9.11 -8.59
N LEU A 44 -4.94 9.51 -8.55
CA LEU A 44 -4.07 9.18 -7.42
C LEU A 44 -4.50 9.98 -6.18
N VAL A 45 -4.88 9.27 -5.12
CA VAL A 45 -5.44 9.85 -3.89
C VAL A 45 -4.53 9.67 -2.68
N SER A 46 -3.69 8.64 -2.68
CA SER A 46 -2.71 8.43 -1.61
C SER A 46 -1.46 7.72 -2.09
N LYS A 47 -0.36 7.94 -1.38
CA LYS A 47 0.88 7.19 -1.54
C LYS A 47 1.45 6.83 -0.18
N ALA A 48 1.86 5.58 -0.01
CA ALA A 48 2.46 5.09 1.23
C ALA A 48 3.89 4.59 1.01
N LEU A 49 4.73 4.79 2.02
CA LEU A 49 6.04 4.16 2.18
C LEU A 49 5.99 3.27 3.42
N VAL A 50 6.23 1.98 3.23
CA VAL A 50 6.05 0.94 4.25
C VAL A 50 7.32 0.11 4.38
N THR A 51 7.64 -0.25 5.62
CA THR A 51 8.67 -1.24 5.94
C THR A 51 7.96 -2.50 6.42
N LEU A 52 8.24 -3.62 5.77
CA LEU A 52 7.67 -4.94 6.02
C LEU A 52 8.73 -5.84 6.65
N THR A 53 8.30 -6.72 7.54
CA THR A 53 9.13 -7.81 8.08
C THR A 53 8.47 -9.15 7.80
N PHE A 54 9.26 -10.18 7.55
CA PHE A 54 8.75 -11.53 7.37
C PHE A 54 8.59 -12.21 8.72
N VAL A 55 7.38 -12.65 9.02
CA VAL A 55 7.08 -13.46 10.21
C VAL A 55 6.72 -14.87 9.72
N PRO A 56 7.38 -15.94 10.22
CA PRO A 56 7.00 -17.29 9.89
C PRO A 56 5.52 -17.54 10.24
N ALA A 57 4.78 -18.22 9.36
CA ALA A 57 3.35 -18.46 9.56
C ALA A 57 3.06 -19.20 10.89
N ALA A 58 3.94 -20.11 11.30
CA ALA A 58 3.84 -20.83 12.58
C ALA A 58 3.94 -19.93 13.82
N SER A 59 4.50 -18.72 13.67
CA SER A 59 4.69 -17.75 14.76
C SER A 59 3.55 -16.73 14.86
N LEU A 60 2.58 -16.74 13.95
CA LEU A 60 1.42 -15.85 13.99
C LEU A 60 0.46 -16.32 15.10
N ARG A 61 0.43 -15.64 16.24
CA ARG A 61 -0.68 -15.78 17.20
C ARG A 61 -1.89 -15.05 16.64
N GLN A 62 -3.02 -15.73 16.58
CA GLN A 62 -4.31 -15.09 16.30
C GLN A 62 -4.86 -14.57 17.63
N GLU A 63 -5.04 -13.26 17.72
CA GLU A 63 -5.80 -12.58 18.77
C GLU A 63 -7.25 -12.41 18.33
#